data_AF-A0A4S4FYG4-F1
#
_entry.id   AF-A0A4S4FYG4-F1
#
_cell.length_a   1.000
_cell.length_b   1.000
_cell.length_c   1.000
_cell.angle_alpha   90.00
_cell.angle_beta   90.00
_cell.angle_gamma   90.00
#
_symmetry.space_group_name_H-M   'P 1'
#
loop_
_entity.id
_entity.type
_entity.pdbx_description
1 polymer ?
#
loop_
_entity_poly.entity_id
_entity_poly.type
_entity_poly.pdbx_seq_one_letter_code
_entity_poly.pdbx_strand_id
1 'polypeptide(L)'
;MGDTMGGGVMVAIAAALWIAYLLPSWLNRRQYIATERNAVRLQQTLRVLAETAETPQSVHLEATARAVASQERLLREHEATERARRRAAEQTAIAERRTAEQLARVATRAATNAGRARSRSLRRARGVASLVMLISLLVAIGGTVSAVLGSGWMLAAGGFIGFLAGLAGVVALARAATPVRPAVRASVLTEAPTQTWAPVELGEPEPVATWTPQPLPRPLASSRGTAAAVAMDSVEAAEKLRRAAVLAAISERAAQLNEAVPLRRPSRAEPVEQPAADSRFARMGIVDEAETAFSDLDSVLRRRRAG
;
A
#
# COMPACT_ATOMS: atom_id res chain seq x y z
N MET A 1 -6.04 57.91 -67.95
CA MET A 1 -6.57 56.55 -67.62
C MET A 1 -6.52 55.69 -68.88
N GLY A 2 -5.52 54.81 -69.04
CA GLY A 2 -5.38 54.00 -70.27
C GLY A 2 -4.53 52.73 -70.14
N ASP A 3 -3.57 52.68 -69.21
CA ASP A 3 -2.55 51.60 -69.24
C ASP A 3 -2.87 50.35 -68.39
N THR A 4 -3.89 50.38 -67.53
CA THR A 4 -4.20 49.23 -66.65
C THR A 4 -4.99 48.11 -67.34
N MET A 5 -5.78 48.44 -68.37
CA MET A 5 -6.55 47.45 -69.14
C MET A 5 -5.65 46.61 -70.07
N GLY A 6 -4.64 47.22 -70.71
CA GLY A 6 -3.70 46.51 -71.58
C GLY A 6 -2.75 45.58 -70.82
N GLY A 7 -2.27 46.01 -69.65
CA GLY A 7 -1.41 45.19 -68.79
C GLY A 7 -2.10 43.94 -68.27
N GLY A 8 -3.38 44.05 -67.86
CA GLY A 8 -4.16 42.90 -67.39
C GLY A 8 -4.37 41.84 -68.46
N VAL A 9 -4.63 42.25 -69.70
CA VAL A 9 -4.81 41.32 -70.83
C VAL A 9 -3.51 40.58 -71.17
N MET A 10 -2.36 41.27 -71.16
CA MET A 10 -1.08 40.60 -71.41
C MET A 10 -0.71 39.61 -70.30
N VAL A 11 -0.98 39.95 -69.04
CA VAL A 11 -0.76 39.02 -67.91
C VAL A 11 -1.70 37.82 -68.00
N ALA A 12 -2.96 38.02 -68.40
CA ALA A 12 -3.91 36.92 -68.59
C ALA A 12 -3.48 35.98 -69.73
N ILE A 13 -3.01 36.52 -70.85
CA ILE A 13 -2.48 35.72 -71.98
C ILE A 13 -1.21 34.97 -71.55
N ALA A 14 -0.29 35.62 -70.84
CA ALA A 14 0.93 34.99 -70.32
C ALA A 14 0.61 33.87 -69.32
N ALA A 15 -0.35 34.08 -68.41
CA ALA A 15 -0.80 33.07 -67.47
C ALA A 15 -1.50 31.90 -68.18
N ALA A 16 -2.33 32.16 -69.19
CA ALA A 16 -2.99 31.13 -69.97
C ALA A 16 -1.99 30.27 -70.75
N LEU A 17 -0.99 30.90 -71.39
CA LEU A 17 0.10 30.21 -72.06
C LEU A 17 0.95 29.40 -71.07
N TRP A 18 1.24 29.96 -69.90
CA TRP A 18 1.98 29.26 -68.86
C TRP A 18 1.22 28.02 -68.36
N ILE A 19 -0.09 28.13 -68.11
CA ILE A 19 -0.93 26.98 -67.73
C ILE A 19 -1.01 25.95 -68.87
N ALA A 20 -1.25 26.39 -70.11
CA ALA A 20 -1.33 25.50 -71.27
C ALA A 20 -0.03 24.73 -71.50
N TYR A 21 1.13 25.33 -71.19
CA TYR A 21 2.43 24.68 -71.29
C TYR A 21 2.72 23.76 -70.09
N LEU A 22 2.46 24.25 -68.87
CA LEU A 22 2.91 23.58 -67.65
C LEU A 22 1.96 22.45 -67.23
N LEU A 23 0.65 22.62 -67.39
CA LEU A 23 -0.36 21.65 -66.94
C LEU A 23 -0.22 20.27 -67.63
N PRO A 24 -0.04 20.18 -68.96
CA PRO A 24 0.14 18.88 -69.62
C PRO A 24 1.46 18.22 -69.22
N SER A 25 2.54 19.01 -69.08
CA SER A 25 3.86 18.48 -68.72
C SER A 25 3.86 17.83 -67.33
N TRP A 26 3.08 18.39 -66.40
CA TRP A 26 2.99 17.89 -65.03
C TRP A 26 2.03 16.71 -64.90
N LEU A 27 0.92 16.73 -65.63
CA LEU A 27 -0.04 15.63 -65.66
C LEU A 27 0.55 14.38 -66.33
N ASN A 28 1.26 14.53 -67.45
CA ASN A 28 1.92 13.41 -68.14
C ASN A 28 2.98 12.75 -67.25
N ARG A 29 3.74 13.55 -66.49
CA ARG A 29 4.75 13.04 -65.54
C ARG A 29 4.11 12.31 -64.35
N ARG A 30 2.94 12.74 -63.89
CA ARG A 30 2.19 12.05 -62.82
C ARG A 30 1.53 10.75 -63.30
N GLN A 31 1.01 10.73 -64.51
CA GLN A 31 0.40 9.54 -65.10
C GLN A 31 1.45 8.44 -65.34
N TYR A 32 2.64 8.80 -65.84
CA TYR A 32 3.75 7.86 -66.07
C TYR A 32 4.20 7.14 -64.79
N ILE A 33 4.35 7.87 -63.67
CA ILE A 33 4.74 7.26 -62.38
C ILE A 33 3.63 6.35 -61.80
N ALA A 34 2.36 6.63 -62.10
CA ALA A 34 1.25 5.78 -61.67
C ALA A 34 1.18 4.46 -62.45
N THR A 35 1.39 4.50 -63.77
CA THR A 35 1.45 3.31 -64.62
C THR A 35 2.71 2.49 -64.40
N GLU A 36 3.88 3.12 -64.18
CA GLU A 36 5.10 2.42 -63.79
C GLU A 36 4.93 1.67 -62.47
N ARG A 37 4.34 2.30 -61.45
CA ARG A 37 4.09 1.61 -60.16
C ARG A 37 3.08 0.49 -60.28
N ASN A 38 2.10 0.58 -61.18
CA ASN A 38 1.13 -0.49 -61.42
C ASN A 38 1.78 -1.67 -62.17
N ALA A 39 2.63 -1.38 -63.16
CA ALA A 39 3.42 -2.39 -63.86
C ALA A 39 4.45 -3.07 -62.94
N VAL A 40 5.16 -2.30 -62.11
CA VAL A 40 6.12 -2.83 -61.13
C VAL A 40 5.41 -3.68 -60.09
N ARG A 41 4.25 -3.25 -59.58
CA ARG A 41 3.46 -4.07 -58.65
C ARG A 41 3.00 -5.36 -59.29
N LEU A 42 2.52 -5.35 -60.53
CA LEU A 42 2.10 -6.56 -61.22
C LEU A 42 3.27 -7.51 -61.49
N GLN A 43 4.41 -6.99 -61.98
CA GLN A 43 5.62 -7.78 -62.19
C GLN A 43 6.19 -8.31 -60.86
N GLN A 44 6.12 -7.53 -59.79
CA GLN A 44 6.57 -7.94 -58.46
C GLN A 44 5.59 -8.91 -57.81
N THR A 45 4.28 -8.80 -58.05
CA THR A 45 3.30 -9.80 -57.61
C THR A 45 3.43 -11.09 -58.41
N LEU A 46 3.68 -11.02 -59.72
CA LEU A 46 3.94 -12.20 -60.55
C LEU A 46 5.26 -12.86 -60.16
N ARG A 47 6.28 -12.06 -59.83
CA ARG A 47 7.56 -12.57 -59.36
C ARG A 47 7.47 -13.15 -57.95
N VAL A 48 6.74 -12.52 -57.04
CA VAL A 48 6.47 -13.09 -55.70
C VAL A 48 5.58 -14.32 -55.83
N LEU A 49 4.58 -14.36 -56.72
CA LEU A 49 3.78 -15.57 -56.96
C LEU A 49 4.63 -16.70 -57.55
N ALA A 50 5.59 -16.38 -58.41
CA ALA A 50 6.57 -17.34 -58.95
C ALA A 50 7.60 -17.78 -57.90
N GLU A 51 8.13 -16.86 -57.08
CA GLU A 51 9.07 -17.14 -55.99
C GLU A 51 8.40 -17.84 -54.81
N THR A 52 7.10 -17.61 -54.56
CA THR A 52 6.32 -18.34 -53.54
C THR A 52 6.02 -19.78 -53.98
N ALA A 53 6.06 -20.07 -55.28
CA ALA A 53 5.97 -21.43 -55.80
C ALA A 53 7.29 -22.23 -55.63
N GLU A 54 8.39 -21.57 -55.27
CA GLU A 54 9.72 -22.17 -55.19
C GLU A 54 10.43 -21.77 -53.89
N THR A 55 9.83 -22.06 -52.73
CA THR A 55 10.49 -21.92 -51.42
C THR A 55 10.79 -23.30 -50.79
N PRO A 56 12.07 -23.66 -50.60
CA PRO A 56 12.46 -24.95 -50.03
C PRO A 56 12.23 -24.98 -48.51
N GLN A 57 11.60 -26.05 -48.04
CA GLN A 57 11.19 -26.26 -46.64
C GLN A 57 12.33 -26.12 -45.61
N SER A 58 13.60 -26.23 -46.02
CA SER A 58 14.77 -26.10 -45.15
C SER A 58 14.91 -24.72 -44.50
N VAL A 59 14.58 -23.63 -45.21
CA VAL A 59 14.74 -22.26 -44.67
C VAL A 59 13.65 -21.92 -43.64
N HIS A 60 12.45 -22.51 -43.78
CA HIS A 60 11.40 -22.39 -42.76
C HIS A 60 11.77 -23.11 -41.46
N LEU A 61 12.43 -24.26 -41.54
CA LEU A 61 12.92 -24.99 -40.37
C LEU A 61 14.05 -24.23 -39.66
N GLU A 62 14.94 -23.58 -40.40
CA GLU A 62 15.98 -22.73 -39.80
C GLU A 62 15.43 -21.43 -39.20
N ALA A 63 14.48 -20.77 -39.87
CA ALA A 63 13.85 -19.55 -39.35
C ALA A 63 13.04 -19.83 -38.07
N THR A 64 12.33 -20.96 -38.04
CA THR A 64 11.61 -21.42 -36.84
C THR A 64 12.57 -21.86 -35.74
N ALA A 65 13.66 -22.56 -36.05
CA ALA A 65 14.69 -22.91 -35.06
C ALA A 65 15.33 -21.68 -34.42
N ARG A 66 15.65 -20.63 -35.20
CA ARG A 66 16.18 -19.36 -34.66
C ARG A 66 15.15 -18.60 -33.83
N ALA A 67 13.88 -18.63 -34.22
CA ALA A 67 12.78 -18.02 -33.46
C ALA A 67 12.53 -18.73 -32.12
N VAL A 68 12.60 -20.07 -32.10
CA VAL A 68 12.52 -20.85 -30.85
C VAL A 68 13.73 -20.56 -29.96
N ALA A 69 14.94 -20.50 -30.53
CA ALA A 69 16.14 -20.16 -29.77
C ALA A 69 16.09 -18.75 -29.14
N SER A 70 15.50 -17.76 -29.82
CA SER A 70 15.31 -16.41 -29.27
C SER A 70 14.22 -16.36 -28.20
N GLN A 71 13.12 -17.09 -28.37
CA GLN A 71 12.06 -17.22 -27.34
C GLN A 71 12.55 -17.96 -26.10
N GLU A 72 13.29 -19.05 -26.26
CA GLU A 72 13.92 -19.75 -25.13
C GLU A 72 14.87 -18.84 -24.36
N ARG A 73 15.64 -18.00 -25.07
CA ARG A 73 16.55 -17.04 -24.43
C ARG A 73 15.77 -16.03 -23.59
N LEU A 74 14.68 -15.47 -24.11
CA LEU A 74 13.81 -14.55 -23.39
C LEU A 74 13.19 -15.22 -22.14
N LEU A 75 12.70 -16.46 -22.27
CA LEU A 75 12.15 -17.22 -21.15
C LEU A 75 13.20 -17.49 -20.07
N ARG A 76 14.42 -17.87 -20.46
CA ARG A 76 15.54 -18.07 -19.52
C ARG A 76 15.92 -16.78 -18.79
N GLU A 77 15.88 -15.64 -19.49
CA GLU A 77 16.11 -14.32 -18.88
C GLU A 77 15.00 -14.00 -17.86
N HIS A 78 13.73 -14.22 -18.21
CA HIS A 78 12.62 -14.05 -17.26
C HIS A 78 12.74 -14.97 -16.04
N GLU A 79 13.02 -16.25 -16.23
CA GLU A 79 13.26 -17.18 -15.13
C GLU A 79 14.43 -16.75 -14.24
N ALA A 80 15.52 -16.27 -14.82
CA ALA A 80 16.67 -15.73 -14.08
C ALA A 80 16.28 -14.51 -13.24
N THR A 81 15.47 -13.59 -13.78
CA THR A 81 14.98 -12.43 -13.02
C THR A 81 14.06 -12.84 -11.88
N GLU A 82 13.16 -13.81 -12.09
CA GLU A 82 12.26 -14.33 -11.06
C GLU A 82 13.05 -15.06 -9.96
N ARG A 83 14.05 -15.87 -10.32
CA ARG A 83 14.95 -16.51 -9.35
C ARG A 83 15.74 -15.47 -8.56
N ALA A 84 16.22 -14.40 -9.19
CA ALA A 84 16.91 -13.31 -8.50
C ALA A 84 15.99 -12.57 -7.52
N ARG A 85 14.74 -12.29 -7.91
CA ARG A 85 13.72 -11.68 -7.03
C ARG A 85 13.40 -12.56 -5.83
N ARG A 86 13.21 -13.86 -6.02
CA ARG A 86 12.96 -14.81 -4.92
C ARG A 86 14.12 -14.84 -3.93
N ARG A 87 15.37 -14.92 -4.43
CA ARG A 87 16.57 -14.87 -3.58
C ARG A 87 16.68 -13.55 -2.82
N ALA A 88 16.38 -12.42 -3.45
CA ALA A 88 16.37 -11.12 -2.78
C ALA A 88 15.32 -11.06 -1.66
N ALA A 89 14.11 -11.54 -1.91
CA ALA A 89 13.04 -11.60 -0.90
C ALA A 89 13.38 -12.55 0.26
N GLU A 90 14.02 -13.68 0.00
CA GLU A 90 14.52 -14.59 1.04
C GLU A 90 15.60 -13.91 1.89
N GLN A 91 16.52 -13.18 1.26
CA GLN A 91 17.57 -12.44 1.97
C GLN A 91 17.00 -11.33 2.86
N THR A 92 16.00 -10.57 2.39
CA THR A 92 15.34 -9.55 3.21
C THR A 92 14.61 -10.19 4.39
N ALA A 93 13.90 -11.30 4.17
CA ALA A 93 13.23 -12.03 5.25
C ALA A 93 14.23 -12.56 6.30
N ILE A 94 15.40 -13.06 5.87
CA ILE A 94 16.45 -13.50 6.80
C ILE A 94 17.04 -12.30 7.56
N ALA A 95 17.27 -11.17 6.89
CA ALA A 95 17.78 -9.96 7.52
C ALA A 95 16.82 -9.44 8.60
N GLU A 96 15.52 -9.38 8.30
CA GLU A 96 14.47 -9.01 9.26
C GLU A 96 14.38 -9.96 10.46
N ARG A 97 14.50 -11.27 10.23
CA ARG A 97 14.56 -12.25 11.33
C ARG A 97 15.79 -12.02 12.21
N ARG A 98 16.95 -11.77 11.61
CA ARG A 98 18.19 -11.49 12.35
C ARG A 98 18.11 -10.20 13.16
N THR A 99 17.53 -9.13 12.60
CA THR A 99 17.34 -7.87 13.33
C THR A 99 16.35 -8.05 14.48
N ALA A 100 15.24 -8.75 14.25
CA ALA A 100 14.27 -9.09 15.31
C ALA A 100 14.91 -9.93 16.43
N GLU A 101 15.71 -10.94 16.10
CA GLU A 101 16.46 -11.74 17.07
C GLU A 101 17.48 -10.89 17.85
N GLN A 102 18.20 -9.98 17.17
CA GLN A 102 19.15 -9.09 17.84
C GLN A 102 18.44 -8.15 18.81
N LEU A 103 17.33 -7.53 18.41
CA LEU A 103 16.50 -6.69 19.27
C LEU A 103 15.96 -7.49 20.47
N ALA A 104 15.50 -8.72 20.25
CA ALA A 104 15.05 -9.61 21.32
C ALA A 104 16.19 -9.93 22.31
N ARG A 105 17.39 -10.29 21.82
CA ARG A 105 18.56 -10.55 22.66
C ARG A 105 18.99 -9.32 23.45
N VAL A 106 18.96 -8.13 22.84
CA VAL A 106 19.26 -6.86 23.51
C VAL A 106 18.22 -6.57 24.59
N ALA A 107 16.93 -6.76 24.30
CA ALA A 107 15.86 -6.58 25.27
C ALA A 107 15.97 -7.56 26.45
N THR A 108 16.27 -8.84 26.20
CA THR A 108 16.50 -9.84 27.27
C THR A 108 17.72 -9.47 28.12
N ARG A 109 18.83 -9.04 27.50
CA ARG A 109 20.03 -8.58 28.22
C ARG A 109 19.73 -7.33 29.05
N ALA A 110 19.01 -6.36 28.50
CA ALA A 110 18.59 -5.16 29.22
C ALA A 110 17.70 -5.50 30.42
N ALA A 111 16.70 -6.38 30.25
CA ALA A 111 15.83 -6.83 31.31
C ALA A 111 16.58 -7.56 32.43
N THR A 112 17.50 -8.47 32.08
CA THR A 112 18.32 -9.19 33.08
C THR A 112 19.28 -8.24 33.82
N ASN A 113 19.87 -7.28 33.11
CA ASN A 113 20.73 -6.25 33.72
C ASN A 113 19.93 -5.33 34.66
N ALA A 114 18.74 -4.88 34.25
CA ALA A 114 17.84 -4.08 35.07
C ALA A 114 17.38 -4.83 36.33
N GLY A 115 17.05 -6.12 36.19
CA GLY A 115 16.74 -7.00 37.33
C GLY A 115 17.93 -7.14 38.30
N ARG A 116 19.14 -7.35 37.76
CA ARG A 116 20.37 -7.40 38.57
C ARG A 116 20.64 -6.06 39.28
N ALA A 117 20.50 -4.93 38.60
CA ALA A 117 20.65 -3.60 39.19
C ALA A 117 19.64 -3.34 40.32
N ARG A 118 18.36 -3.68 40.11
CA ARG A 118 17.30 -3.57 41.12
C ARG A 118 17.56 -4.46 42.34
N SER A 119 18.03 -5.68 42.14
CA SER A 119 18.39 -6.56 43.27
C SER A 119 19.58 -6.03 44.08
N ARG A 120 20.54 -5.35 43.44
CA ARG A 120 21.68 -4.71 44.12
C ARG A 120 21.25 -3.47 44.89
N SER A 121 20.38 -2.62 44.32
CA SER A 121 19.87 -1.44 45.02
C SER A 121 19.02 -1.83 46.22
N LEU A 122 18.17 -2.86 46.10
CA LEU A 122 17.40 -3.39 47.23
C LEU A 122 18.29 -3.95 48.36
N ARG A 123 19.37 -4.65 48.02
CA ARG A 123 20.35 -5.13 49.03
C ARG A 123 21.04 -3.97 49.76
N ARG A 124 21.47 -2.94 49.04
CA ARG A 124 22.07 -1.73 49.63
C ARG A 124 21.07 -0.98 50.50
N ALA A 125 19.84 -0.81 50.02
CA ALA A 125 18.80 -0.12 50.76
C ALA A 125 18.40 -0.87 52.04
N ARG A 126 18.37 -2.22 52.02
CA ARG A 126 18.18 -3.04 53.23
C ARG A 126 19.33 -2.88 54.23
N GLY A 127 20.58 -2.85 53.77
CA GLY A 127 21.74 -2.63 54.64
C GLY A 127 21.74 -1.25 55.31
N VAL A 128 21.40 -0.20 54.56
CA VAL A 128 21.24 1.16 55.11
C VAL A 128 20.08 1.21 56.10
N ALA A 129 18.92 0.62 55.76
CA ALA A 129 17.76 0.59 56.64
C ALA A 129 18.05 -0.16 57.96
N SER A 130 18.75 -1.29 57.92
CA SER A 130 19.16 -2.00 59.14
C SER A 130 20.17 -1.21 59.97
N LEU A 131 21.10 -0.49 59.33
CA LEU A 131 22.06 0.36 60.03
C LEU A 131 21.36 1.51 60.75
N VAL A 132 20.43 2.18 60.07
CA VAL A 132 19.61 3.26 60.65
C VAL A 132 18.79 2.72 61.83
N MET A 133 18.16 1.55 61.68
CA MET A 133 17.40 0.93 62.78
C MET A 133 18.29 0.61 63.99
N LEU A 134 19.51 0.10 63.77
CA LEU A 134 20.47 -0.19 64.83
C LEU A 134 20.96 1.09 65.52
N ILE A 135 21.29 2.13 64.77
CA ILE A 135 21.69 3.43 65.33
C ILE A 135 20.56 4.03 66.17
N SER A 136 19.32 4.05 65.64
CA SER A 136 18.16 4.54 66.38
C SER A 136 17.91 3.75 67.67
N LEU A 137 18.12 2.43 67.65
CA LEU A 137 18.01 1.58 68.84
C LEU A 137 19.07 1.95 69.90
N LEU A 138 20.33 2.13 69.49
CA LEU A 138 21.41 2.55 70.39
C LEU A 138 21.15 3.93 70.99
N VAL A 139 20.64 4.88 70.20
CA VAL A 139 20.24 6.21 70.68
C VAL A 139 19.07 6.11 71.66
N ALA A 140 18.08 5.26 71.39
CA ALA A 140 16.95 5.05 72.31
C ALA A 140 17.41 4.45 73.65
N ILE A 141 18.30 3.44 73.64
CA ILE A 141 18.85 2.82 74.86
C ILE A 141 19.72 3.83 75.64
N GLY A 142 20.58 4.60 74.97
CA GLY A 142 21.37 5.64 75.62
C GLY A 142 20.51 6.78 76.19
N GLY A 143 19.44 7.13 75.48
CA GLY A 143 18.46 8.12 75.92
C GLY A 143 17.67 7.67 77.15
N THR A 144 17.25 6.41 77.22
CA THR A 144 16.54 5.87 78.40
C THR A 144 17.43 5.80 79.62
N VAL A 145 18.71 5.40 79.47
CA VAL A 145 19.68 5.41 80.58
C VAL A 145 19.93 6.85 81.07
N SER A 146 20.09 7.81 80.16
CA SER A 146 20.28 9.23 80.50
C SER A 146 19.05 9.84 81.22
N ALA A 147 17.84 9.39 80.87
CA ALA A 147 16.59 9.80 81.52
C ALA A 147 16.50 9.37 82.98
N VAL A 148 17.00 8.17 83.30
CA VAL A 148 17.07 7.67 84.68
C VAL A 148 18.08 8.48 85.52
N LEU A 149 19.12 9.03 84.91
CA LEU A 149 20.15 9.86 85.56
C LEU A 149 19.76 11.35 85.67
N GLY A 150 18.52 11.72 85.35
CA GLY A 150 18.00 13.10 85.53
C GLY A 150 18.22 14.03 84.33
N SER A 151 18.72 13.53 83.20
CA SER A 151 18.77 14.27 81.93
C SER A 151 17.46 14.07 81.16
N GLY A 152 16.83 15.15 80.66
CA GLY A 152 15.45 15.12 80.15
C GLY A 152 15.12 14.03 79.09
N TRP A 153 13.85 13.61 79.08
CA TRP A 153 13.22 12.59 78.22
C TRP A 153 13.28 12.86 76.70
N MET A 154 13.78 14.04 76.28
CA MET A 154 13.88 14.44 74.88
C MET A 154 14.79 13.52 74.04
N LEU A 155 15.87 12.98 74.62
CA LEU A 155 16.75 12.04 73.92
C LEU A 155 16.07 10.68 73.66
N ALA A 156 15.29 10.20 74.62
CA ALA A 156 14.50 8.97 74.47
C ALA A 156 13.39 9.13 73.42
N ALA A 157 12.70 10.28 73.42
CA ALA A 157 11.68 10.60 72.42
C ALA A 157 12.26 10.66 70.99
N GLY A 158 13.43 11.28 70.81
CA GLY A 158 14.14 11.32 69.53
C GLY A 158 14.55 9.93 69.02
N GLY A 159 15.06 9.07 69.91
CA GLY A 159 15.38 7.68 69.58
C GLY A 159 14.16 6.86 69.15
N PHE A 160 13.02 7.05 69.81
CA PHE A 160 11.77 6.37 69.47
C PHE A 160 11.20 6.80 68.12
N ILE A 161 11.23 8.10 67.81
CA ILE A 161 10.81 8.63 66.49
C ILE A 161 11.72 8.09 65.38
N GLY A 162 13.04 8.06 65.61
CA GLY A 162 14.01 7.47 64.68
C GLY A 162 13.80 5.97 64.46
N PHE A 163 13.38 5.24 65.49
CA PHE A 163 13.04 3.82 65.39
C PHE A 163 11.79 3.59 64.53
N LEU A 164 10.72 4.37 64.76
CA LEU A 164 9.48 4.27 63.97
C LEU A 164 9.72 4.63 62.49
N ALA A 165 10.53 5.66 62.20
CA ALA A 165 10.89 6.02 60.84
C ALA A 165 11.72 4.92 60.14
N GLY A 166 12.67 4.31 60.86
CA GLY A 166 13.44 3.17 60.37
C GLY A 166 12.56 1.96 60.05
N LEU A 167 11.63 1.63 60.96
CA LEU A 167 10.67 0.54 60.78
C LEU A 167 9.75 0.78 59.57
N ALA A 168 9.21 1.99 59.41
CA ALA A 168 8.40 2.37 58.26
C ALA A 168 9.18 2.26 56.94
N GLY A 169 10.46 2.64 56.94
CA GLY A 169 11.36 2.46 55.79
C GLY A 169 11.56 1.00 55.39
N VAL A 170 11.74 0.10 56.36
CA VAL A 170 11.86 -1.35 56.13
C VAL A 170 10.56 -1.94 55.55
N VAL A 171 9.40 -1.55 56.09
CA VAL A 171 8.09 -2.01 55.60
C VAL A 171 7.81 -1.52 54.17
N ALA A 172 8.14 -0.26 53.87
CA ALA A 172 8.02 0.30 52.52
C ALA A 172 8.91 -0.45 51.51
N LEU A 173 10.15 -0.79 51.89
CA LEU A 173 11.06 -1.59 51.07
C LEU A 173 10.57 -3.03 50.86
N ALA A 174 9.94 -3.64 51.87
CA ALA A 174 9.34 -4.96 51.75
C ALA A 174 8.18 -4.96 50.73
N ARG A 175 7.35 -3.91 50.74
CA ARG A 175 6.26 -3.73 49.77
C ARG A 175 6.71 -3.30 48.37
N ALA A 176 7.87 -2.64 48.24
CA ALA A 176 8.45 -2.28 46.95
C ALA A 176 9.21 -3.45 46.26
N ALA A 177 9.46 -4.53 47.01
CA ALA A 177 10.14 -5.73 46.54
C ALA A 177 9.19 -6.77 45.94
N THR A 178 7.88 -6.52 45.88
CA THR A 178 6.92 -7.43 45.22
C THR A 178 7.32 -7.60 43.76
N PRO A 179 7.66 -8.82 43.31
CA PRO A 179 8.11 -9.03 41.95
C PRO A 179 6.93 -8.81 41.00
N VAL A 180 6.98 -7.72 40.22
CA VAL A 180 6.14 -7.60 39.02
C VAL A 180 6.63 -8.66 38.05
N ARG A 181 5.91 -9.79 37.97
CA ARG A 181 6.19 -10.85 37.00
C ARG A 181 6.10 -10.23 35.60
N PRO A 182 7.16 -10.28 34.78
CA PRO A 182 7.02 -9.85 33.40
C PRO A 182 6.01 -10.78 32.74
N ALA A 183 4.90 -10.21 32.26
CA ALA A 183 3.95 -10.92 31.43
C ALA A 183 4.64 -11.26 30.10
N VAL A 184 5.39 -12.36 30.10
CA VAL A 184 5.85 -12.99 28.87
C VAL A 184 4.58 -13.52 28.21
N ARG A 185 4.05 -12.74 27.26
CA ARG A 185 2.94 -13.15 26.42
C ARG A 185 3.46 -14.29 25.55
N ALA A 186 3.32 -15.51 26.05
CA ALA A 186 3.51 -16.70 25.24
C ALA A 186 2.47 -16.63 24.13
N SER A 187 2.93 -16.36 22.90
CA SER A 187 2.13 -16.63 21.71
C SER A 187 1.82 -18.12 21.75
N VAL A 188 0.54 -18.44 21.97
CA VAL A 188 0.02 -19.80 21.89
C VAL A 188 0.33 -20.29 20.48
N LEU A 189 1.33 -21.17 20.35
CA LEU A 189 1.49 -22.01 19.19
C LEU A 189 0.34 -23.00 19.26
N THR A 190 -0.76 -22.71 18.56
CA THR A 190 -1.82 -23.68 18.35
C THR A 190 -1.22 -24.84 17.58
N GLU A 191 -1.00 -25.96 18.28
CA GLU A 191 -0.62 -27.24 17.71
C GLU A 191 -1.69 -27.63 16.68
N ALA A 192 -1.31 -27.67 15.40
CA ALA A 192 -2.20 -28.06 14.32
C ALA A 192 -2.58 -29.54 14.52
N PRO A 193 -3.86 -29.92 14.49
CA PRO A 193 -4.25 -31.31 14.61
C PRO A 193 -3.65 -32.09 13.44
N THR A 194 -2.79 -33.06 13.74
CA THR A 194 -2.31 -34.05 12.78
C THR A 194 -3.50 -34.88 12.33
N GLN A 195 -4.05 -34.59 11.15
CA GLN A 195 -5.06 -35.45 10.54
C GLN A 195 -4.38 -36.74 10.11
N THR A 196 -4.66 -37.82 10.83
CA THR A 196 -4.27 -39.18 10.45
C THR A 196 -5.02 -39.54 9.18
N TRP A 197 -4.31 -39.66 8.06
CA TRP A 197 -4.88 -40.04 6.78
C TRP A 197 -5.41 -41.49 6.87
N ALA A 198 -6.73 -41.66 6.81
CA ALA A 198 -7.34 -42.97 6.69
C ALA A 198 -7.26 -43.43 5.22
N PRO A 199 -6.82 -44.66 4.92
CA PRO A 199 -6.89 -45.22 3.57
C PRO A 199 -8.33 -45.26 3.07
N VAL A 200 -8.55 -44.82 1.83
CA VAL A 200 -9.88 -44.84 1.18
C VAL A 200 -10.22 -46.29 0.83
N GLU A 201 -11.19 -46.88 1.54
CA GLU A 201 -11.84 -48.13 1.11
C GLU A 201 -12.77 -47.82 -0.07
N LEU A 202 -12.38 -48.28 -1.26
CA LEU A 202 -13.21 -48.23 -2.47
C LEU A 202 -14.28 -49.31 -2.35
N GLY A 203 -15.50 -48.92 -1.95
CA GLY A 203 -16.68 -49.79 -2.02
C GLY A 203 -17.06 -50.12 -3.47
N GLU A 204 -17.74 -51.25 -3.65
CA GLU A 204 -18.21 -51.79 -4.95
C GLU A 204 -18.97 -50.75 -5.80
N PRO A 205 -18.91 -50.86 -7.14
CA PRO A 205 -19.52 -49.90 -8.05
C PRO A 205 -21.04 -49.95 -7.98
N GLU A 206 -21.63 -49.00 -7.26
CA GLU A 206 -23.05 -48.67 -7.29
C GLU A 206 -23.51 -48.29 -8.72
N PRO A 207 -24.78 -48.56 -9.08
CA PRO A 207 -25.33 -48.33 -10.41
C PRO A 207 -25.17 -46.88 -10.87
N VAL A 208 -24.84 -46.73 -12.16
CA VAL A 208 -24.40 -45.50 -12.81
C VAL A 208 -25.37 -44.34 -12.54
N ALA A 209 -24.96 -43.43 -11.67
CA ALA A 209 -25.72 -42.23 -11.32
C ALA A 209 -25.80 -41.30 -12.54
N THR A 210 -27.02 -41.03 -13.01
CA THR A 210 -27.32 -40.01 -14.01
C THR A 210 -26.70 -38.68 -13.59
N TRP A 211 -25.80 -38.15 -14.41
CA TRP A 211 -25.07 -36.91 -14.15
C TRP A 211 -26.07 -35.76 -13.91
N THR A 212 -26.10 -35.26 -12.68
CA THR A 212 -26.81 -34.04 -12.30
C THR A 212 -25.77 -32.98 -11.94
N PRO A 213 -25.87 -31.75 -12.46
CA PRO A 213 -24.91 -30.70 -12.15
C PRO A 213 -25.04 -30.31 -10.68
N GLN A 214 -24.13 -30.83 -9.85
CA GLN A 214 -24.05 -30.47 -8.45
C GLN A 214 -23.53 -29.04 -8.35
N PRO A 215 -24.23 -28.13 -7.65
CA PRO A 215 -23.76 -26.75 -7.52
C PRO A 215 -22.42 -26.76 -6.78
N LEU A 216 -21.49 -25.94 -7.28
CA LEU A 216 -20.16 -25.78 -6.69
C LEU A 216 -20.32 -25.42 -5.20
N PRO A 217 -19.60 -26.08 -4.28
CA PRO A 217 -19.66 -25.75 -2.87
C PRO A 217 -19.29 -24.29 -2.67
N ARG A 218 -20.08 -23.60 -1.83
CA ARG A 218 -19.88 -22.18 -1.55
C ARG A 218 -18.47 -21.95 -0.98
N PRO A 219 -17.71 -20.94 -1.46
CA PRO A 219 -16.38 -20.67 -0.96
C PRO A 219 -16.39 -20.43 0.55
N LEU A 220 -15.44 -21.05 1.26
CA LEU A 220 -15.40 -21.05 2.73
C LEU A 220 -15.33 -19.63 3.33
N ALA A 221 -14.70 -18.69 2.62
CA ALA A 221 -14.65 -17.28 3.00
C ALA A 221 -16.03 -16.61 3.05
N SER A 222 -17.02 -17.13 2.31
CA SER A 222 -18.40 -16.63 2.32
C SER A 222 -19.31 -17.31 3.35
N SER A 223 -18.81 -18.32 4.08
CA SER A 223 -19.53 -18.97 5.18
C SER A 223 -19.11 -18.35 6.51
N ARG A 224 -20.08 -17.86 7.29
CA ARG A 224 -19.82 -17.24 8.60
C ARG A 224 -19.28 -18.28 9.58
N GLY A 225 -18.20 -17.95 10.29
CA GLY A 225 -17.61 -18.80 11.33
C GLY A 225 -16.49 -19.74 10.85
N THR A 226 -16.12 -19.70 9.57
CA THR A 226 -14.93 -20.43 9.09
C THR A 226 -13.65 -19.63 9.37
N ALA A 227 -12.52 -20.32 9.52
CA ALA A 227 -11.21 -19.67 9.71
C ALA A 227 -10.85 -18.75 8.52
N ALA A 228 -11.28 -19.11 7.31
CA ALA A 228 -11.09 -18.30 6.11
C ALA A 228 -11.87 -16.98 6.17
N ALA A 229 -13.12 -17.00 6.68
CA ALA A 229 -13.90 -15.78 6.89
C ALA A 229 -13.25 -14.88 7.95
N VAL A 230 -12.81 -15.43 9.07
CA VAL A 230 -12.12 -14.67 10.14
C VAL A 230 -10.81 -14.05 9.64
N ALA A 231 -10.06 -14.77 8.79
CA ALA A 231 -8.84 -14.24 8.18
C ALA A 231 -9.15 -13.06 7.25
N MET A 232 -10.17 -13.16 6.39
CA MET A 232 -10.56 -12.06 5.49
C MET A 232 -11.10 -10.84 6.26
N ASP A 233 -11.89 -11.05 7.30
CA ASP A 233 -12.37 -9.97 8.19
C ASP A 233 -11.20 -9.22 8.85
N SER A 234 -10.14 -9.95 9.23
CA SER A 234 -8.93 -9.35 9.80
C SER A 234 -8.15 -8.51 8.79
N VAL A 235 -8.08 -8.93 7.53
CA VAL A 235 -7.46 -8.17 6.43
C VAL A 235 -8.27 -6.92 6.15
N GLU A 236 -9.61 -7.03 6.07
CA GLU A 236 -10.49 -5.89 5.82
C GLU A 236 -10.41 -4.86 6.97
N ALA A 237 -10.33 -5.31 8.22
CA ALA A 237 -10.10 -4.44 9.37
C ALA A 237 -8.75 -3.71 9.29
N ALA A 238 -7.68 -4.40 8.88
CA ALA A 238 -6.37 -3.79 8.69
C ALA A 238 -6.37 -2.76 7.55
N GLU A 239 -7.07 -3.04 6.44
CA GLU A 239 -7.23 -2.09 5.34
C GLU A 239 -8.04 -0.86 5.76
N LYS A 240 -9.12 -1.03 6.54
CA LYS A 240 -9.90 0.09 7.09
C LYS A 240 -9.02 1.00 7.95
N LEU A 241 -8.15 0.44 8.78
CA LEU A 241 -7.18 1.22 9.57
C LEU A 241 -6.18 1.98 8.68
N ARG A 242 -5.67 1.34 7.62
CA ARG A 242 -4.77 2.03 6.66
C ARG A 242 -5.48 3.16 5.93
N ARG A 243 -6.72 2.95 5.46
CA ARG A 243 -7.52 3.98 4.80
C ARG A 243 -7.80 5.14 5.76
N ALA A 244 -8.15 4.85 7.02
CA ALA A 244 -8.35 5.87 8.04
C ALA A 244 -7.07 6.68 8.30
N ALA A 245 -5.92 6.02 8.39
CA ALA A 245 -4.62 6.69 8.57
C ALA A 245 -4.26 7.61 7.38
N VAL A 246 -4.51 7.17 6.13
CA VAL A 246 -4.28 7.99 4.94
C VAL A 246 -5.21 9.21 4.95
N LEU A 247 -6.49 9.03 5.26
CA LEU A 247 -7.44 10.14 5.36
C LEU A 247 -7.06 11.13 6.46
N ALA A 248 -6.60 10.63 7.61
CA ALA A 248 -6.07 11.47 8.69
C ALA A 248 -4.87 12.30 8.21
N ALA A 249 -3.89 11.68 7.54
CA ALA A 249 -2.72 12.38 7.02
C ALA A 249 -3.08 13.45 5.98
N ILE A 250 -4.05 13.16 5.09
CA ILE A 250 -4.59 14.15 4.15
C ILE A 250 -5.24 15.32 4.91
N SER A 251 -6.02 15.04 5.95
CA SER A 251 -6.70 16.06 6.75
C SER A 251 -5.71 16.96 7.50
N GLU A 252 -4.64 16.40 8.05
CA GLU A 252 -3.56 17.15 8.69
C GLU A 252 -2.83 18.03 7.68
N ARG A 253 -2.54 17.49 6.50
CA ARG A 253 -1.89 18.25 5.42
C ARG A 253 -2.78 19.40 4.94
N ALA A 254 -4.09 19.18 4.84
CA ALA A 254 -5.05 20.23 4.50
C ALA A 254 -5.10 21.32 5.59
N ALA A 255 -5.08 20.94 6.87
CA ALA A 255 -5.03 21.89 7.99
C ALA A 255 -3.74 22.75 7.96
N GLN A 256 -2.58 22.13 7.72
CA GLN A 256 -1.30 22.84 7.59
C GLN A 256 -1.32 23.84 6.43
N LEU A 257 -1.88 23.47 5.29
CA LEU A 257 -2.00 24.38 4.15
C LEU A 257 -2.96 25.53 4.44
N ASN A 258 -4.05 25.28 5.16
CA ASN A 258 -5.01 26.30 5.58
C ASN A 258 -4.42 27.27 6.63
N GLU A 259 -3.52 26.79 7.49
CA GLU A 259 -2.80 27.62 8.47
C GLU A 259 -1.67 28.42 7.82
N ALA A 260 -0.95 27.83 6.86
CA ALA A 260 0.16 28.47 6.14
C ALA A 260 -0.31 29.53 5.13
N VAL A 261 -1.57 29.50 4.72
CA VAL A 261 -2.20 30.59 3.96
C VAL A 261 -2.83 31.53 4.99
N PRO A 262 -2.20 32.68 5.32
CA PRO A 262 -2.90 33.70 6.10
C PRO A 262 -4.08 34.19 5.26
N LEU A 263 -5.25 33.61 5.48
CA LEU A 263 -6.51 34.14 5.00
C LEU A 263 -6.67 35.50 5.70
N ARG A 264 -6.24 36.55 5.02
CA ARG A 264 -6.70 37.92 5.29
C ARG A 264 -8.22 37.81 5.25
N ARG A 265 -8.88 37.77 6.42
CA ARG A 265 -10.34 37.86 6.49
C ARG A 265 -10.71 39.04 5.61
N PRO A 266 -11.46 38.86 4.51
CA PRO A 266 -12.11 40.01 3.93
C PRO A 266 -13.01 40.54 5.05
N SER A 267 -12.70 41.75 5.51
CA SER A 267 -13.71 42.62 6.11
C SER A 267 -14.98 42.42 5.29
N ARG A 268 -16.11 42.13 5.95
CA ARG A 268 -17.42 41.93 5.32
C ARG A 268 -17.58 42.95 4.19
N ALA A 269 -17.27 42.50 2.97
CA ALA A 269 -17.43 43.28 1.77
C ALA A 269 -18.88 43.06 1.38
N GLU A 270 -19.61 44.15 1.24
CA GLU A 270 -20.91 44.15 0.58
C GLU A 270 -20.80 43.39 -0.75
N PRO A 271 -21.83 42.61 -1.12
CA PRO A 271 -21.79 41.77 -2.31
C PRO A 271 -21.69 42.64 -3.56
N VAL A 272 -20.48 42.86 -4.05
CA VAL A 272 -20.27 43.34 -5.41
C VAL A 272 -20.45 42.15 -6.33
N GLU A 273 -21.59 42.14 -7.01
CA GLU A 273 -21.97 41.21 -8.06
C GLU A 273 -20.95 41.32 -9.21
N GLN A 274 -19.92 40.48 -9.14
CA GLN A 274 -19.01 40.28 -10.27
C GLN A 274 -19.67 39.25 -11.19
N PRO A 275 -19.90 39.57 -12.48
CA PRO A 275 -20.41 38.59 -13.41
C PRO A 275 -19.39 37.47 -13.53
N ALA A 276 -19.81 36.25 -13.21
CA ALA A 276 -19.02 35.05 -13.43
C ALA A 276 -18.72 34.98 -14.94
N ALA A 277 -17.50 35.35 -15.31
CA ALA A 277 -17.05 35.21 -16.68
C ALA A 277 -17.03 33.70 -16.99
N ASP A 278 -17.99 33.26 -17.81
CA ASP A 278 -18.07 31.91 -18.35
C ASP A 278 -16.71 31.56 -18.97
N SER A 279 -15.92 30.73 -18.28
CA SER A 279 -14.65 30.30 -18.83
C SER A 279 -14.93 29.42 -20.05
N ARG A 280 -14.25 29.69 -21.17
CA ARG A 280 -14.37 28.97 -22.45
C ARG A 280 -14.21 27.44 -22.35
N PHE A 281 -13.65 26.96 -21.24
CA PHE A 281 -13.42 25.55 -20.96
C PHE A 281 -14.49 24.93 -20.08
N ALA A 282 -15.36 25.72 -19.44
CA ALA A 282 -16.48 25.21 -18.64
C ALA A 282 -17.50 24.44 -19.49
N ARG A 283 -17.57 24.72 -20.80
CA ARG A 283 -18.41 23.98 -21.77
C ARG A 283 -17.68 22.85 -22.51
N MET A 284 -16.38 22.65 -22.31
CA MET A 284 -15.67 21.53 -22.94
C MET A 284 -15.95 20.24 -22.18
N GLY A 285 -16.94 19.47 -22.65
CA GLY A 285 -17.33 18.17 -22.07
C GLY A 285 -18.78 18.10 -21.60
N ILE A 286 -19.48 19.24 -21.57
CA ILE A 286 -20.95 19.27 -21.47
C ILE A 286 -21.46 19.12 -22.89
N VAL A 287 -21.93 17.93 -23.22
CA VAL A 287 -22.82 17.76 -24.38
C VAL A 287 -24.14 18.35 -23.92
N ASP A 288 -24.53 19.50 -24.47
CA ASP A 288 -25.88 20.01 -24.26
C ASP A 288 -26.85 18.89 -24.61
N GLU A 289 -27.71 18.57 -23.66
CA GLU A 289 -28.72 17.53 -23.79
C GLU A 289 -29.67 18.03 -24.87
N ALA A 290 -29.36 17.68 -26.12
CA ALA A 290 -30.24 17.88 -27.27
C ALA A 290 -31.63 17.44 -26.80
N GLU A 291 -32.60 18.35 -26.88
CA GLU A 291 -34.00 18.20 -26.47
C GLU A 291 -34.47 16.76 -26.63
N THR A 292 -34.19 15.95 -25.62
CA THR A 292 -34.65 14.58 -25.57
C THR A 292 -36.01 14.76 -24.96
N ALA A 293 -37.03 14.79 -25.81
CA ALA A 293 -38.44 14.92 -25.48
C ALA A 293 -38.96 13.70 -24.68
N PHE A 294 -38.29 13.37 -23.58
CA PHE A 294 -38.62 12.36 -22.59
C PHE A 294 -38.36 12.94 -21.19
N SER A 295 -38.87 14.15 -20.93
CA SER A 295 -38.73 14.79 -19.62
C SER A 295 -39.68 14.26 -18.54
N ASP A 296 -40.38 13.13 -18.75
CA ASP A 296 -41.21 12.56 -17.67
C ASP A 296 -41.45 11.05 -17.82
N LEU A 297 -40.47 10.25 -17.40
CA LEU A 297 -40.57 8.78 -17.30
C LEU A 297 -41.65 8.35 -16.29
N ASP A 298 -41.92 9.16 -15.27
CA ASP A 298 -42.91 8.88 -14.23
C ASP A 298 -44.34 8.99 -14.76
N SER A 299 -44.61 9.90 -15.70
CA SER A 299 -45.90 9.98 -16.39
C SER A 299 -46.20 8.71 -17.20
N VAL A 300 -45.19 8.16 -17.88
CA VAL A 300 -45.30 6.94 -18.69
C VAL A 300 -45.56 5.72 -17.79
N LEU A 301 -44.88 5.62 -16.65
CA LEU A 301 -45.09 4.53 -15.70
C LEU A 301 -46.44 4.63 -14.99
N ARG A 302 -46.94 5.84 -14.72
CA ARG A 302 -48.27 6.07 -14.12
C ARG A 302 -49.39 5.64 -15.06
N ARG A 303 -49.28 5.95 -16.35
CA ARG A 303 -50.25 5.55 -17.37
C ARG A 303 -50.32 4.03 -17.53
N ARG A 304 -49.20 3.31 -17.38
CA ARG A 304 -49.16 1.85 -17.43
C ARG A 304 -49.78 1.17 -16.20
N ARG A 305 -49.74 1.81 -15.02
CA ARG A 305 -50.33 1.25 -13.79
C ARG A 305 -51.84 1.49 -13.68
N ALA A 306 -52.39 2.41 -14.48
CA ALA A 306 -53.81 2.76 -14.46
C ALA A 306 -54.62 2.18 -15.64
N GLY A 307 -53.99 1.35 -16.49
CA GLY A 307 -54.61 0.65 -17.60
C GLY A 307 -54.64 -0.86 -17.40
#